data_AF-A0A529NSQ7-F1
#
_entry.id   AF-A0A529NSQ7-F1
#
_cell.length_a   1.000
_cell.length_b   1.000
_cell.length_c   1.000
_cell.angle_alpha   90.00
_cell.angle_beta   90.00
_cell.angle_gamma   90.00
#
_symmetry.space_group_name_H-M   'P 1'
#
loop_
_entity.id
_entity.type
_entity.pdbx_description
1 polymer ?
#
loop_
_entity_poly.entity_id
_entity_poly.type
_entity_poly.pdbx_seq_one_letter_code
_entity_poly.pdbx_strand_id
1 'polypeptide(L)' 'RLRRIYGESVEKGAVADGPVLMEADLGYQIDNMEGLDVWTRDDGALMVSLVSDDNHSILQRNLYLEFILHQD' A
#
# COMPACT_ATOMS: atom_id res chain seq x y z
N ARG A 1 1.49 0.06 -7.27
CA ARG A 1 1.52 -1.39 -6.92
C ARG A 1 1.87 -1.56 -5.45
N LEU A 2 1.05 -2.27 -4.68
CA LEU A 2 1.31 -2.65 -3.29
C LEU A 2 1.70 -4.12 -3.23
N ARG A 3 2.82 -4.43 -2.58
CA ARG A 3 3.35 -5.80 -2.42
C ARG A 3 3.56 -6.11 -0.94
N ARG A 4 3.18 -7.31 -0.53
CA ARG A 4 3.57 -7.85 0.78
C ARG A 4 4.90 -8.55 0.66
N ILE A 5 5.85 -8.16 1.50
CA ILE A 5 7.18 -8.79 1.57
C ILE A 5 7.30 -9.41 2.95
N TYR A 6 7.73 -10.67 2.99
CA TYR A 6 7.96 -11.37 4.25
C TYR A 6 9.24 -10.86 4.89
N GLY A 7 9.17 -10.43 6.16
CA GLY A 7 10.28 -9.75 6.84
C GLY A 7 11.55 -10.59 6.87
N GLU A 8 11.39 -11.90 7.05
CA GLU A 8 12.47 -12.89 7.02
C GLU A 8 13.17 -13.05 5.67
N SER A 9 12.53 -12.64 4.57
CA SER A 9 13.12 -12.65 3.22
C SER A 9 13.96 -11.39 2.92
N VAL A 10 13.91 -10.38 3.79
CA VAL A 10 14.67 -9.14 3.61
C VAL A 10 16.10 -9.35 4.11
N GLU A 11 16.93 -9.92 3.25
CA GLU A 11 18.33 -10.22 3.54
C GLU A 11 19.30 -9.64 2.49
N LYS A 12 20.58 -9.53 2.86
CA LYS A 12 21.60 -8.93 1.99
C LYS A 12 21.77 -9.76 0.72
N GLY A 13 21.53 -9.13 -0.43
CA GLY A 13 21.72 -9.75 -1.75
C GLY A 13 20.52 -10.56 -2.23
N ALA A 14 19.48 -10.74 -1.40
CA ALA A 14 18.22 -11.31 -1.86
C ALA A 14 17.36 -10.27 -2.58
N VAL A 15 16.51 -10.76 -3.48
CA VAL A 15 15.46 -9.96 -4.11
C VAL A 15 14.27 -9.96 -3.14
N ALA A 16 13.87 -8.77 -2.70
CA ALA A 16 12.68 -8.61 -1.87
C ALA A 16 11.42 -8.82 -2.74
N ASP A 17 10.82 -10.00 -2.62
CA ASP A 17 9.65 -10.43 -3.40
C ASP A 17 8.53 -10.98 -2.48
N GLY A 18 7.35 -11.15 -3.04
CA GLY A 18 6.15 -11.63 -2.33
C GLY A 18 4.86 -11.29 -3.06
N PRO A 19 3.67 -11.65 -2.57
CA PRO A 19 2.43 -11.46 -3.33
C PRO A 19 2.10 -9.98 -3.57
N VAL A 20 1.52 -9.70 -4.74
CA VAL A 20 0.92 -8.39 -5.04
C VAL A 20 -0.44 -8.34 -4.39
N LEU A 21 -0.63 -7.38 -3.49
CA LEU A 21 -1.92 -7.17 -2.83
C LEU A 21 -2.84 -6.28 -3.66
N MET A 22 -2.26 -5.31 -4.38
CA MET A 22 -3.01 -4.37 -5.21
C MET A 22 -2.15 -3.84 -6.35
N GLU A 23 -2.75 -3.70 -7.53
CA GLU A 23 -2.18 -2.98 -8.65
C GLU A 23 -3.15 -1.90 -9.09
N ALA A 24 -2.64 -0.68 -9.24
CA ALA A 24 -3.38 0.50 -9.63
C ALA A 24 -2.41 1.47 -10.32
N ASP A 25 -2.97 2.36 -11.11
CA ASP A 25 -2.26 3.36 -11.90
C ASP A 25 -3.07 4.67 -11.99
N LEU A 26 -2.60 5.60 -12.82
CA LEU A 26 -3.26 6.88 -13.09
C LEU A 26 -4.67 6.75 -13.69
N GLY A 27 -5.04 5.61 -14.29
CA GLY A 27 -6.40 5.34 -14.74
C GLY A 27 -7.42 5.32 -13.60
N TYR A 28 -6.97 4.92 -12.40
CA TYR A 28 -7.74 5.00 -11.16
C TYR A 28 -7.45 6.27 -10.35
N GLN A 29 -6.56 7.14 -10.86
CA GLN A 29 -5.97 8.27 -10.13
C GLN A 29 -5.28 7.86 -8.82
N ILE A 30 -4.88 6.59 -8.68
CA ILE A 30 -4.15 6.06 -7.53
C ILE A 30 -2.69 5.96 -7.94
N ASP A 31 -1.93 6.99 -7.59
CA ASP A 31 -0.51 7.10 -7.90
C ASP A 31 0.19 7.90 -6.79
N ASN A 32 1.52 7.81 -6.73
CA ASN A 32 2.34 8.62 -5.83
C ASN A 32 1.97 8.49 -4.33
N MET A 33 1.82 7.25 -3.86
CA MET A 33 1.57 6.94 -2.46
C MET A 33 2.89 7.01 -1.65
N GLU A 34 2.92 7.76 -0.55
CA GLU A 34 4.13 7.95 0.28
C GLU A 34 3.99 7.39 1.70
N GLY A 35 2.80 7.49 2.29
CA GLY A 35 2.55 6.96 3.62
C GLY A 35 1.84 5.62 3.60
N LEU A 36 2.25 4.72 4.49
CA LEU A 36 1.65 3.42 4.72
C LEU A 36 1.63 3.13 6.21
N ASP A 37 0.50 2.63 6.71
CA ASP A 37 0.41 2.06 8.06
C ASP A 37 -0.43 0.78 8.07
N VAL A 38 -0.18 -0.08 9.05
CA VAL A 38 -0.95 -1.31 9.28
C VAL A 38 -1.41 -1.34 10.73
N TRP A 39 -2.72 -1.36 10.93
CA TRP A 39 -3.33 -1.23 12.25
C TRP A 39 -4.53 -2.16 12.42
N THR A 40 -4.93 -2.42 13.66
CA THR A 40 -6.09 -3.27 13.95
C THR A 40 -7.29 -2.39 14.28
N ARG A 41 -8.38 -2.54 13.53
CA ARG A 41 -9.65 -1.84 13.79
C ARG A 41 -10.39 -2.49 14.96
N ASP A 42 -11.32 -1.76 15.57
CA ASP A 42 -12.09 -2.19 16.75
C ASP A 42 -12.83 -3.53 16.58
N ASP A 43 -13.13 -3.94 15.34
CA ASP A 43 -13.75 -5.23 15.01
C ASP A 43 -12.73 -6.37 14.79
N GLY A 44 -11.45 -6.10 15.01
CA GLY A 44 -10.35 -7.04 14.83
C GLY A 44 -9.83 -7.15 13.40
N ALA A 45 -10.36 -6.40 12.44
CA ALA A 45 -9.85 -6.40 11.07
C ALA A 45 -8.45 -5.78 11.01
N LEU A 46 -7.53 -6.44 10.29
CA LEU A 46 -6.22 -5.88 9.98
C LEU A 46 -6.36 -4.91 8.80
N MET A 47 -6.14 -3.62 9.06
CA MET A 47 -6.28 -2.55 8.10
C MET A 47 -4.93 -2.18 7.49
N VAL A 48 -4.94 -1.81 6.22
CA VAL A 48 -3.82 -1.15 5.53
C VAL A 48 -4.29 0.22 5.10
N SER A 49 -3.66 1.26 5.62
CA SER A 49 -3.90 2.65 5.24
C SER A 49 -2.80 3.13 4.30
N LEU A 50 -3.18 3.82 3.23
CA LEU A 50 -2.26 4.47 2.29
C LEU A 50 -2.63 5.94 2.17
N VAL A 51 -1.64 6.82 2.17
CA VAL A 51 -1.82 8.25 1.90
C VAL A 51 -0.93 8.68 0.74
N SER A 52 -1.52 9.42 -0.19
CA SER A 52 -0.79 10.03 -1.29
C SER A 52 -0.03 11.25 -0.80
N ASP A 53 1.07 11.52 -1.47
CA ASP A 53 1.74 12.81 -1.37
C ASP A 53 0.95 13.89 -2.15
N ASP A 54 1.24 15.15 -1.85
CA ASP A 54 0.55 16.34 -2.34
C ASP A 54 1.33 17.05 -3.45
N ASN A 55 1.82 16.27 -4.42
CA ASN A 55 2.78 16.66 -5.47
C ASN A 55 2.42 17.85 -6.40
N HIS A 56 1.43 18.68 -6.04
CA HIS A 56 1.01 19.93 -6.68
C HIS A 56 0.61 19.76 -8.15
N SER A 57 0.29 18.53 -8.56
CA SER A 57 -0.16 18.18 -9.90
C SER A 57 -1.68 18.33 -10.02
N ILE A 58 -2.12 19.09 -11.03
CA ILE A 58 -3.55 19.24 -11.34
C ILE A 58 -4.21 17.94 -11.85
N LEU A 59 -3.42 16.93 -12.22
CA LEU A 59 -3.91 15.65 -12.74
C LEU A 59 -4.04 14.57 -11.65
N GLN A 60 -3.42 14.77 -10.49
CA GLN A 60 -3.44 13.84 -9.37
C GLN A 60 -4.38 14.32 -8.27
N ARG A 61 -4.90 13.39 -7.47
CA ARG A 61 -5.73 13.70 -6.30
C ARG A 61 -4.94 13.38 -5.04
N ASN A 62 -5.18 14.16 -3.99
CA ASN A 62 -4.76 13.80 -2.65
C ASN A 62 -5.71 12.72 -2.13
N LEU A 63 -5.17 11.52 -1.88
CA LEU A 63 -5.93 10.33 -1.52
C LEU A 63 -5.53 9.81 -0.15
N TYR A 64 -6.55 9.41 0.60
CA TYR A 64 -6.43 8.52 1.75
C TYR A 64 -7.27 7.28 1.46
N LEU A 65 -6.63 6.10 1.46
CA LEU A 65 -7.26 4.83 1.12
C LEU A 65 -7.09 3.85 2.29
N GLU A 66 -8.13 3.09 2.59
CA GLU A 66 -8.11 2.04 3.61
C GLU A 66 -8.61 0.73 3.01
N PHE A 67 -7.89 -0.35 3.30
CA PHE A 67 -8.22 -1.69 2.85
C PHE A 67 -8.18 -2.67 4.01
N ILE A 68 -9.06 -3.67 4.00
CA ILE A 68 -8.94 -4.82 4.88
C ILE A 68 -7.93 -5.78 4.26
N LEU A 69 -6.91 -6.18 5.03
CA LEU A 69 -5.95 -7.22 4.62
C LEU A 69 -6.52 -8.59 4.97
N HIS A 70 -6.96 -9.31 3.93
CA HIS A 70 -7.32 -10.71 4.05
C HIS A 70 -6.07 -11.59 4.01
N GLN A 71 -6.10 -12.70 4.74
CA GLN A 71 -5.12 -13.77 4.56
C GLN A 71 -5.44 -14.51 3.25
N ASP A 72 -4.40 -14.99 2.56
CA ASP A 72 -4.54 -15.91 1.43
C ASP A 72 -5.09 -17.27 1.89
#